data_AF-A0A8S0FI36-F1
#
_entry.id   AF-A0A8S0FI36-F1
#
_cell.length_a   1.000
_cell.length_b   1.000
_cell.length_c   1.000
_cell.angle_alpha   90.00
_cell.angle_beta   90.00
_cell.angle_gamma   90.00
#
_symmetry.space_group_name_H-M   'P 1'
#
loop_
_entity.id
_entity.type
_entity.pdbx_description
1 polymer ?
#
loop_
_entity_poly.entity_id
_entity_poly.type
_entity_poly.pdbx_seq_one_letter_code
_entity_poly.pdbx_strand_id
1 'polypeptide(L)'
;MWHTDEIRKLRPSPVDEAKWGFAVVENSLWQGVPNYLRELNEQLEENLGYKLPVEFVPVRFTSWMGGDRDGNPNVTADITRHVLLLSRWKATDLFLKDIQVLVSELSMVEATPELLALVGEEGAAEPYRYLMKNLRSRLMATQAWLEARLKGEELPKPEGLLTQNEELSGNRSTLATSHFRRVAWVLSPMAICSTPCAA
;
A
#
# COMPACT_ATOMS: atom_id res chain seq x y z
N MET A 1 3.55 -27.26 16.64
CA MET A 1 4.70 -27.23 15.71
C MET A 1 5.58 -28.49 15.86
N TRP A 2 5.04 -29.71 15.74
CA TRP A 2 5.84 -30.96 15.76
C TRP A 2 5.31 -32.02 14.76
N HIS A 3 4.30 -31.68 13.96
CA HIS A 3 3.66 -32.58 12.98
C HIS A 3 3.47 -31.91 11.60
N THR A 4 4.06 -30.73 11.40
CA THR A 4 4.01 -30.03 10.11
C THR A 4 5.31 -30.33 9.38
N ASP A 5 5.25 -31.22 8.38
CA ASP A 5 6.38 -31.51 7.49
C ASP A 5 6.57 -30.33 6.51
N GLU A 6 7.25 -29.28 6.96
CA GLU A 6 7.54 -28.08 6.15
C GLU A 6 8.84 -28.20 5.33
N ILE A 7 9.50 -29.37 5.33
CA ILE A 7 10.73 -29.57 4.57
C ILE A 7 10.39 -29.72 3.08
N ARG A 8 10.63 -28.65 2.32
CA ARG A 8 10.38 -28.58 0.87
C ARG A 8 11.21 -29.62 0.12
N LYS A 9 10.55 -30.48 -0.65
CA LYS A 9 11.16 -31.53 -1.49
C LYS A 9 11.67 -31.03 -2.85
N LEU A 10 11.29 -29.81 -3.25
CA LEU A 10 11.63 -29.19 -4.54
C LEU A 10 12.19 -27.78 -4.33
N ARG A 11 13.10 -27.35 -5.22
CA ARG A 11 13.64 -25.98 -5.22
C ARG A 11 12.47 -25.00 -5.45
N PRO A 12 12.34 -23.94 -4.62
CA PRO A 12 11.28 -22.96 -4.78
C PRO A 12 11.41 -22.22 -6.11
N SER A 13 10.28 -21.85 -6.70
CA SER A 13 10.30 -20.94 -7.85
C SER A 13 10.61 -19.51 -7.38
N PRO A 14 11.13 -18.62 -8.25
CA PRO A 14 11.31 -17.21 -7.90
C PRO A 14 9.99 -16.52 -7.48
N VAL A 15 8.84 -17.02 -7.97
CA VAL A 15 7.51 -16.53 -7.56
C VAL A 15 7.21 -16.97 -6.12
N ASP A 16 7.62 -18.16 -5.70
CA ASP A 16 7.43 -18.64 -4.32
C ASP A 16 8.29 -17.87 -3.32
N GLU A 17 9.49 -17.46 -3.72
CA GLU A 17 10.34 -16.56 -2.94
C GLU A 17 9.68 -15.19 -2.77
N ALA A 18 9.19 -14.60 -3.86
CA ALA A 18 8.46 -13.34 -3.79
C ALA A 18 7.22 -13.42 -2.88
N LYS A 19 6.45 -14.51 -2.94
CA LYS A 19 5.32 -14.76 -2.04
C LYS A 19 5.74 -14.83 -0.57
N TRP A 20 6.88 -15.44 -0.27
CA TRP A 20 7.45 -15.43 1.08
C TRP A 20 7.81 -14.01 1.53
N GLY A 21 8.43 -13.23 0.65
CA GLY A 21 8.70 -11.81 0.91
C GLY A 21 7.43 -11.02 1.27
N PHE A 22 6.33 -11.26 0.55
CA PHE A 22 5.05 -10.62 0.86
C PHE A 22 4.47 -11.04 2.20
N ALA A 23 4.67 -12.30 2.62
CA ALA A 23 4.25 -12.77 3.94
C ALA A 23 5.00 -12.05 5.07
N VAL A 24 6.29 -11.73 4.87
CA VAL A 24 7.07 -10.92 5.83
C VAL A 24 6.53 -9.49 5.90
N VAL A 25 6.19 -8.92 4.74
CA VAL A 25 5.58 -7.58 4.66
C VAL A 25 4.28 -7.54 5.43
N GLU A 26 3.34 -8.45 5.16
CA GLU A 26 2.02 -8.48 5.79
C GLU A 26 2.07 -8.76 7.30
N ASN A 27 2.84 -9.77 7.72
CA ASN A 27 2.80 -10.25 9.11
C ASN A 27 3.68 -9.45 10.07
N SER A 28 4.64 -8.69 9.56
CA SER A 28 5.61 -7.99 10.39
C SER A 28 5.75 -6.52 10.01
N LEU A 29 6.18 -6.22 8.77
CA LEU A 29 6.57 -4.86 8.41
C LEU A 29 5.36 -3.91 8.32
N TRP A 30 4.18 -4.40 7.95
CA TRP A 30 2.95 -3.60 7.82
C TRP A 30 2.57 -2.91 9.14
N GLN A 31 2.78 -3.60 10.27
CA GLN A 31 2.55 -3.04 11.61
C GLN A 31 3.82 -2.46 12.22
N GLY A 32 4.98 -3.09 11.97
CA GLY A 32 6.25 -2.71 12.55
C GLY A 32 6.72 -1.32 12.13
N VAL A 33 6.56 -0.96 10.85
CA VAL A 33 7.04 0.33 10.33
C VAL A 33 6.25 1.51 10.92
N PRO A 34 4.90 1.52 10.93
CA PRO A 34 4.14 2.58 11.59
C PRO A 34 4.44 2.70 13.09
N ASN A 35 4.64 1.57 13.78
CA ASN A 35 4.96 1.58 15.21
C ASN A 35 6.34 2.19 15.48
N TYR A 36 7.35 1.81 14.70
CA TYR A 36 8.68 2.41 14.77
C TYR A 36 8.65 3.92 14.53
N LEU A 37 7.92 4.39 13.50
CA LEU A 37 7.85 5.83 13.21
C LEU A 37 7.11 6.62 14.30
N ARG A 38 6.15 5.98 14.99
CA ARG A 38 5.47 6.57 16.15
C ARG A 38 6.43 6.75 17.31
N GLU A 39 7.13 5.69 17.69
CA GLU A 39 8.11 5.70 18.79
C GLU A 39 9.26 6.67 18.48
N LEU A 40 9.75 6.70 17.25
CA LEU A 40 10.75 7.68 16.80
C LEU A 40 10.28 9.12 17.04
N ASN A 41 9.03 9.45 16.67
CA ASN A 41 8.51 10.80 16.87
C ASN A 41 8.28 11.15 18.34
N GLU A 42 7.84 10.19 19.16
CA GLU A 42 7.69 10.37 20.60
C GLU A 42 9.05 10.67 21.25
N GLN A 43 10.08 9.91 20.89
CA GLN A 43 11.44 10.10 21.40
C GLN A 43 12.08 11.42 20.92
N LEU A 44 11.83 11.85 19.69
CA LEU A 44 12.30 13.14 19.19
C LEU A 44 11.63 14.31 19.91
N GLU A 45 10.34 14.22 20.20
CA GLU A 45 9.63 15.26 20.94
C GLU A 45 10.12 15.35 22.39
N GLU A 46 10.31 14.20 23.04
CA GLU A 46 10.77 14.12 24.43
C GLU A 46 12.19 14.68 24.61
N ASN A 47 13.12 14.33 23.71
CA ASN A 47 14.53 14.66 23.87
C ASN A 47 14.96 15.94 23.15
N LEU A 48 14.30 16.30 22.04
CA LEU A 48 14.70 17.41 21.17
C LEU A 48 13.61 18.49 21.01
N GLY A 49 12.40 18.27 21.52
CA GLY A 49 11.33 19.26 21.52
C GLY A 49 10.63 19.47 20.17
N TYR A 50 10.77 18.55 19.21
CA TYR A 50 10.07 18.62 17.92
C TYR A 50 9.68 17.24 17.39
N LYS A 51 8.69 17.21 16.48
CA LYS A 51 8.26 16.03 15.71
C LYS A 51 8.59 16.20 14.24
N LEU A 52 8.78 15.08 13.54
CA LEU A 52 8.95 15.07 12.10
C LEU A 52 7.60 15.38 11.41
N PRO A 53 7.63 16.02 10.22
CA PRO A 53 6.42 16.20 9.41
C PRO A 53 5.78 14.86 9.04
N VAL A 54 4.46 14.83 8.85
CA VAL A 54 3.70 13.60 8.50
C VAL A 54 4.12 13.04 7.13
N GLU A 55 4.62 13.92 6.27
CA GLU A 55 5.11 13.59 4.93
C GLU A 55 6.50 12.96 4.95
N PHE A 56 7.23 13.07 6.07
CA PHE A 56 8.60 12.59 6.18
C PHE A 56 8.62 11.12 6.64
N VAL A 57 8.72 10.22 5.67
CA VAL A 57 8.82 8.76 5.89
C VAL A 57 10.21 8.28 5.44
N PRO A 58 11.21 8.18 6.35
CA PRO A 58 12.60 7.89 5.99
C PRO A 58 12.89 6.42 5.68
N VAL A 59 11.90 5.54 5.82
CA VAL A 59 12.06 4.09 5.62
C VAL A 59 11.39 3.64 4.32
N ARG A 60 12.15 2.93 3.49
CA ARG A 60 11.69 2.31 2.24
C ARG A 60 12.21 0.89 2.14
N PHE A 61 11.37 -0.02 1.64
CA PHE A 61 11.74 -1.42 1.42
C PHE A 61 11.79 -1.70 -0.07
N THR A 62 12.81 -2.44 -0.47
CA THR A 62 13.01 -2.94 -1.84
C THR A 62 13.23 -4.43 -1.79
N SER A 63 12.79 -5.14 -2.82
CA SER A 63 12.98 -6.58 -2.95
C SER A 63 13.76 -6.89 -4.23
N TRP A 64 14.67 -7.84 -4.14
CA TRP A 64 15.38 -8.40 -5.29
C TRP A 64 14.71 -9.69 -5.81
N MET A 65 13.73 -10.23 -5.07
CA MET A 65 13.02 -11.46 -5.44
C MET A 65 12.26 -11.26 -6.75
N GLY A 66 12.57 -12.09 -7.75
CA GLY A 66 12.01 -11.98 -9.11
C GLY A 66 12.64 -10.89 -9.98
N GLY A 67 13.59 -10.12 -9.46
CA GLY A 67 14.33 -9.08 -10.18
C GLY A 67 15.80 -9.41 -10.40
N ASP A 68 16.46 -10.03 -9.43
CA ASP A 68 17.86 -10.46 -9.55
C ASP A 68 17.99 -11.68 -10.47
N ARG A 69 18.71 -11.50 -11.57
CA ARG A 69 18.89 -12.50 -12.63
C ARG A 69 20.35 -12.96 -12.71
N ASP A 70 21.25 -12.40 -11.90
CA ASP A 70 22.66 -12.70 -12.00
C ASP A 70 22.92 -14.17 -11.62
N GLY A 71 23.49 -14.92 -12.55
CA GLY A 71 23.69 -16.37 -12.39
C GLY A 71 22.42 -17.24 -12.27
N ASN A 72 21.21 -16.69 -12.43
CA ASN A 72 19.96 -17.44 -12.26
C ASN A 72 19.08 -17.46 -13.52
N PRO A 73 19.20 -18.47 -14.39
CA PRO A 73 18.42 -18.55 -15.64
C PRO A 73 16.91 -18.76 -15.40
N ASN A 74 16.49 -19.12 -14.18
CA ASN A 74 15.07 -19.32 -13.85
C ASN A 74 14.31 -18.00 -13.67
N VAL A 75 15.02 -16.87 -13.52
CA VAL A 75 14.40 -15.54 -13.46
C VAL A 75 14.33 -15.01 -14.89
N THR A 76 13.18 -15.19 -15.53
CA THR A 76 12.91 -14.67 -16.88
C THR A 76 12.22 -13.31 -16.82
N ALA A 77 12.17 -12.58 -17.94
CA ALA A 77 11.43 -11.31 -18.01
C ALA A 77 9.94 -11.50 -17.70
N ASP A 78 9.36 -12.66 -18.04
CA ASP A 78 7.97 -12.99 -17.72
C ASP A 78 7.77 -13.23 -16.23
N ILE A 79 8.73 -13.85 -15.55
CA ILE A 79 8.74 -14.00 -14.09
C ILE A 79 8.81 -12.62 -13.42
N THR A 80 9.71 -11.74 -13.86
CA THR A 80 9.78 -10.37 -13.32
C THR A 80 8.48 -9.62 -13.50
N ARG A 81 7.85 -9.71 -14.70
CA ARG A 81 6.54 -9.11 -14.96
C ARG A 81 5.46 -9.68 -14.03
N HIS A 82 5.44 -11.00 -13.84
CA HIS A 82 4.49 -11.67 -12.96
C HIS A 82 4.64 -11.21 -11.51
N VAL A 83 5.88 -11.14 -11.00
CA VAL A 83 6.17 -10.67 -9.63
C VAL A 83 5.78 -9.21 -9.45
N LEU A 84 6.02 -8.34 -10.43
CA LEU A 84 5.58 -6.93 -10.37
C LEU A 84 4.05 -6.80 -10.29
N LEU A 85 3.30 -7.59 -11.08
CA LEU A 85 1.84 -7.61 -11.00
C LEU A 85 1.35 -8.16 -9.65
N LEU A 86 1.98 -9.23 -9.16
CA LEU A 86 1.64 -9.85 -7.88
C LEU A 86 1.91 -8.90 -6.69
N SER A 87 3.02 -8.16 -6.72
CA SER A 87 3.33 -7.11 -5.76
C SER A 87 2.25 -6.05 -5.70
N ARG A 88 1.80 -5.55 -6.87
CA ARG A 88 0.71 -4.56 -6.94
C ARG A 88 -0.60 -5.14 -6.42
N TRP A 89 -0.93 -6.38 -6.75
CA TRP A 89 -2.13 -7.04 -6.26
C TRP A 89 -2.09 -7.19 -4.74
N LYS A 90 -0.94 -7.59 -4.18
CA LYS A 90 -0.80 -7.72 -2.74
C LYS A 90 -0.87 -6.36 -2.02
N ALA A 91 -0.32 -5.31 -2.63
CA ALA A 91 -0.49 -3.95 -2.11
C ALA A 91 -1.97 -3.57 -2.05
N THR A 92 -2.75 -3.85 -3.12
CA THR A 92 -4.20 -3.58 -3.09
C THR A 92 -4.94 -4.35 -2.00
N ASP A 93 -4.58 -5.62 -1.75
CA ASP A 93 -5.15 -6.43 -0.66
C ASP A 93 -4.90 -5.81 0.72
N LEU A 94 -3.68 -5.37 1.00
CA LEU A 94 -3.32 -4.74 2.28
C LEU A 94 -4.00 -3.38 2.45
N PHE A 95 -3.95 -2.52 1.42
CA PHE A 95 -4.62 -1.22 1.47
C PHE A 95 -6.14 -1.33 1.59
N LEU A 96 -6.77 -2.35 0.98
CA LEU A 96 -8.23 -2.54 1.12
C LEU A 96 -8.64 -2.82 2.57
N LYS A 97 -7.85 -3.61 3.31
CA LYS A 97 -8.10 -3.88 4.75
C LYS A 97 -8.05 -2.59 5.56
N ASP A 98 -7.02 -1.78 5.35
CA ASP A 98 -6.85 -0.51 6.05
C ASP A 98 -7.95 0.50 5.71
N ILE A 99 -8.27 0.64 4.42
CA ILE A 99 -9.35 1.53 3.96
C ILE A 99 -10.71 1.07 4.51
N GLN A 100 -10.95 -0.24 4.64
CA GLN A 100 -12.20 -0.75 5.20
C GLN A 100 -12.38 -0.33 6.67
N VAL A 101 -11.30 -0.37 7.46
CA VAL A 101 -11.31 0.16 8.84
C VAL A 101 -11.66 1.65 8.81
N LEU A 102 -10.97 2.43 7.98
CA LEU A 102 -11.19 3.88 7.87
C LEU A 102 -12.61 4.25 7.42
N VAL A 103 -13.20 3.50 6.49
CA VAL A 103 -14.61 3.69 6.09
C VAL A 103 -15.55 3.52 7.28
N SER A 104 -15.27 2.56 8.16
CA SER A 104 -16.10 2.31 9.34
C SER A 104 -15.94 3.38 10.43
N GLU A 105 -14.69 3.78 10.70
CA GLU A 105 -14.35 4.68 11.81
C GLU A 105 -14.58 6.17 11.50
N LEU A 106 -14.40 6.61 10.25
CA LEU A 106 -14.51 8.02 9.87
C LEU A 106 -15.96 8.45 9.59
N SER A 107 -16.80 8.41 10.62
CA SER A 107 -18.22 8.80 10.57
C SER A 107 -18.47 10.30 10.80
N MET A 108 -17.41 11.10 10.98
CA MET A 108 -17.55 12.52 11.32
C MET A 108 -18.14 13.34 10.17
N VAL A 109 -19.02 14.28 10.53
CA VAL A 109 -19.70 15.18 9.57
C VAL A 109 -18.95 16.50 9.44
N GLU A 110 -18.34 16.99 10.53
CA GLU A 110 -17.63 18.27 10.52
C GLU A 110 -16.34 18.19 9.69
N ALA A 111 -16.28 19.03 8.66
CA ALA A 111 -15.21 19.07 7.68
C ALA A 111 -14.86 20.50 7.32
N THR A 112 -13.62 20.70 6.86
CA THR A 112 -13.20 22.02 6.40
C THR A 112 -13.90 22.39 5.09
N PRO A 113 -14.01 23.70 4.76
CA PRO A 113 -14.60 24.13 3.50
C PRO A 113 -13.94 23.51 2.27
N GLU A 114 -12.62 23.30 2.30
CA GLU A 114 -11.85 22.69 1.21
C GLU A 114 -12.23 21.23 1.00
N LEU A 115 -12.45 20.48 2.09
CA LEU A 115 -12.90 19.09 2.02
C LEU A 115 -14.34 18.99 1.53
N LEU A 116 -15.23 19.87 1.99
CA LEU A 116 -16.61 19.93 1.52
C LEU A 116 -16.70 20.27 0.02
N ALA A 117 -15.85 21.19 -0.45
CA ALA A 117 -15.74 21.51 -1.87
C ALA A 117 -15.25 20.31 -2.71
N LEU A 118 -14.36 19.49 -2.15
CA LEU A 118 -13.85 18.29 -2.83
C LEU A 118 -14.90 17.18 -2.96
N VAL A 119 -15.74 16.98 -1.95
CA VAL A 119 -16.77 15.92 -1.95
C VAL A 119 -18.09 16.35 -2.59
N GLY A 120 -18.31 17.66 -2.74
CA GLY A 120 -19.54 18.22 -3.30
C GLY A 120 -20.78 17.96 -2.44
N GLU A 121 -21.96 18.25 -2.99
CA GLU A 121 -23.24 18.07 -2.27
C GLU A 121 -23.52 16.60 -1.91
N GLU A 122 -23.15 15.67 -2.78
CA GLU A 122 -23.40 14.23 -2.59
C GLU A 122 -22.64 13.67 -1.38
N GLY A 123 -21.41 14.14 -1.15
CA GLY A 123 -20.57 13.68 -0.05
C GLY A 123 -20.63 14.55 1.22
N ALA A 124 -21.33 15.68 1.21
CA ALA A 124 -21.32 16.64 2.32
C ALA A 124 -21.84 16.07 3.65
N ALA A 125 -22.73 15.06 3.60
CA ALA A 125 -23.27 14.42 4.80
C ALA A 125 -22.25 13.53 5.52
N GLU A 126 -21.32 12.90 4.78
CA GLU A 126 -20.29 12.01 5.33
C GLU A 126 -18.97 12.20 4.54
N PRO A 127 -18.31 13.37 4.65
CA PRO A 127 -17.26 13.79 3.72
C PRO A 127 -16.06 12.85 3.70
N TYR A 128 -15.57 12.44 4.88
CA TYR A 128 -14.44 11.53 4.97
C TYR A 128 -14.78 10.14 4.45
N ARG A 129 -15.96 9.62 4.80
CA ARG A 129 -16.40 8.30 4.36
C ARG A 129 -16.65 8.26 2.86
N TYR A 130 -17.15 9.34 2.27
CA TYR A 130 -17.31 9.48 0.83
C TYR A 130 -15.97 9.31 0.09
N LEU A 131 -14.93 10.03 0.53
CA LEU A 131 -13.59 9.89 -0.04
C LEU A 131 -13.04 8.47 0.10
N MET A 132 -13.16 7.87 1.29
CA MET A 132 -12.66 6.51 1.53
C MET A 132 -13.43 5.46 0.72
N LYS A 133 -14.75 5.62 0.53
CA LYS A 133 -15.56 4.76 -0.35
C LYS A 133 -15.12 4.87 -1.81
N ASN A 134 -14.83 6.08 -2.30
CA ASN A 134 -14.32 6.29 -3.65
C ASN A 134 -12.94 5.64 -3.84
N LEU A 135 -12.04 5.82 -2.88
CA LEU A 135 -10.71 5.20 -2.92
C LEU A 135 -10.81 3.66 -2.87
N ARG A 136 -11.70 3.12 -2.04
CA ARG A 136 -11.99 1.68 -1.99
C ARG A 136 -12.46 1.15 -3.34
N SER A 137 -13.39 1.85 -4.02
CA SER A 137 -13.86 1.46 -5.35
C SER A 137 -12.72 1.43 -6.38
N ARG A 138 -11.80 2.40 -6.33
CA ARG A 138 -10.61 2.44 -7.20
C ARG A 138 -9.63 1.30 -6.89
N LEU A 139 -9.42 0.98 -5.61
CA LEU A 139 -8.61 -0.16 -5.18
C LEU A 139 -9.21 -1.49 -5.67
N MET A 140 -10.52 -1.70 -5.51
CA MET A 140 -11.21 -2.90 -6.00
C MET A 140 -11.13 -3.04 -7.52
N ALA A 141 -11.34 -1.95 -8.27
CA ALA A 141 -11.19 -1.95 -9.73
C ALA A 141 -9.76 -2.29 -10.17
N THR A 142 -8.76 -1.76 -9.46
CA THR A 142 -7.34 -2.05 -9.71
C THR A 142 -7.02 -3.52 -9.39
N GLN A 143 -7.49 -4.03 -8.26
CA GLN A 143 -7.31 -5.42 -7.84
C GLN A 143 -7.90 -6.39 -8.88
N ALA A 144 -9.15 -6.16 -9.29
CA ALA A 144 -9.82 -6.98 -10.30
C ALA A 144 -9.06 -7.00 -11.64
N TRP A 145 -8.57 -5.84 -12.09
CA TRP A 145 -7.76 -5.75 -13.30
C TRP A 145 -6.43 -6.51 -13.16
N LEU A 146 -5.76 -6.41 -12.01
CA LEU A 146 -4.51 -7.14 -11.74
C LEU A 146 -4.71 -8.66 -11.69
N GLU A 147 -5.82 -9.13 -11.10
CA GLU A 147 -6.18 -10.56 -11.08
C GLU A 147 -6.36 -11.12 -12.48
N ALA A 148 -7.07 -10.40 -13.36
CA ALA A 148 -7.22 -10.79 -14.76
C ALA A 148 -5.86 -10.87 -15.47
N ARG A 149 -5.00 -9.85 -15.30
CA ARG A 149 -3.64 -9.86 -15.89
C ARG A 149 -2.79 -11.02 -15.35
N LEU A 150 -2.91 -11.36 -14.06
CA LEU A 150 -2.19 -12.50 -13.45
C LEU A 150 -2.68 -13.85 -13.98
N LYS A 151 -3.95 -13.96 -14.41
CA LYS A 151 -4.52 -15.13 -15.10
C LYS A 151 -4.16 -15.19 -16.59
N GLY A 152 -3.50 -14.16 -17.12
CA GLY A 152 -3.14 -14.07 -18.54
C GLY A 152 -4.21 -13.43 -19.43
N GLU A 153 -5.26 -12.84 -18.84
CA GLU A 153 -6.34 -12.18 -19.57
C GLU A 153 -5.97 -10.73 -19.92
N GLU A 154 -6.33 -10.27 -21.11
CA GLU A 154 -6.12 -8.88 -21.54
C GLU A 154 -7.42 -8.08 -21.48
N LEU A 155 -7.62 -7.39 -20.36
CA LEU A 155 -8.74 -6.46 -20.17
C LEU A 155 -8.31 -5.00 -20.38
N PRO A 156 -9.21 -4.15 -20.90
CA PRO A 156 -8.97 -2.71 -20.92
C PRO A 156 -8.73 -2.19 -19.50
N LYS A 157 -7.83 -1.21 -19.38
CA LYS A 157 -7.53 -0.58 -18.09
C LYS A 157 -8.76 0.21 -17.61
N PRO A 158 -9.20 0.05 -16.35
CA PRO A 158 -10.27 0.88 -15.82
C PRO A 158 -9.82 2.34 -15.69
N GLU A 159 -10.73 3.29 -15.82
CA GLU A 159 -10.42 4.73 -15.73
C GLU A 159 -9.77 5.11 -14.39
N GLY A 160 -10.16 4.44 -13.30
CA GLY A 160 -9.65 4.69 -11.95
C GLY A 160 -8.42 3.87 -11.55
N LEU A 161 -7.70 3.24 -12.49
CA LEU A 161 -6.57 2.35 -12.21
C LEU A 161 -5.46 3.07 -11.42
N LEU A 162 -5.11 2.53 -10.26
CA LEU A 162 -4.04 3.08 -9.42
C LEU A 162 -2.66 2.66 -9.93
N THR A 163 -1.81 3.66 -10.20
CA THR A 163 -0.46 3.47 -10.74
C THR A 163 0.63 4.19 -9.94
N GLN A 164 0.28 5.26 -9.23
CA GLN A 164 1.20 6.07 -8.44
C GLN A 164 0.72 6.21 -6.98
N ASN A 165 1.66 6.46 -6.07
CA ASN A 165 1.37 6.55 -4.63
C ASN A 165 0.58 7.83 -4.28
N GLU A 166 0.80 8.90 -5.05
CA GLU A 166 0.10 10.18 -4.94
C GLU A 166 -1.43 10.02 -5.06
N GLU A 167 -1.87 9.00 -5.81
CA GLU A 167 -3.29 8.70 -6.01
C GLU A 167 -3.93 8.07 -4.77
N LEU A 168 -3.14 7.44 -3.88
CA LEU A 168 -3.58 6.90 -2.59
C LEU A 168 -3.64 7.99 -1.52
N SER A 169 -2.69 8.93 -1.52
CA SER A 169 -2.61 9.97 -0.50
C SER A 169 -3.66 11.07 -0.63
N GLY A 170 -4.44 11.09 -1.72
CA GLY A 170 -5.28 12.24 -2.08
C GLY A 170 -4.42 13.50 -2.31
N ASN A 171 -5.06 14.60 -2.68
CA ASN A 171 -4.34 15.88 -2.81
C ASN A 171 -3.81 16.27 -1.43
N ARG A 172 -2.47 16.25 -1.26
CA ARG A 172 -1.79 16.30 0.05
C ARG A 172 -2.12 17.55 0.88
N SER A 173 -2.62 18.62 0.25
CA SER A 173 -3.01 19.88 0.90
C SER A 173 -4.37 19.83 1.60
N THR A 174 -5.34 19.05 1.09
CA THR A 174 -6.72 19.03 1.62
C THR A 174 -6.91 18.10 2.82
N LEU A 175 -5.97 17.18 3.04
CA LEU A 175 -6.02 16.18 4.11
C LEU A 175 -5.05 16.50 5.27
N ALA A 176 -4.43 17.68 5.28
CA ALA A 176 -3.47 18.08 6.30
C ALA A 176 -4.10 18.68 7.57
N THR A 177 -5.43 18.84 7.62
CA THR A 177 -6.12 19.37 8.80
C THR A 177 -6.12 18.33 9.93
N SER A 178 -5.90 18.81 11.16
CA SER A 178 -5.57 18.06 12.39
C SER A 178 -6.29 16.72 12.63
N HIS A 179 -7.55 16.58 12.17
CA HIS A 179 -8.35 15.37 12.31
C HIS A 179 -7.90 14.21 11.42
N PHE A 180 -7.32 14.50 10.25
CA PHE A 180 -6.86 13.49 9.31
C PHE A 180 -5.42 13.03 9.57
N ARG A 181 -4.70 13.62 10.53
CA ARG A 181 -3.35 13.15 10.90
C ARG A 181 -3.37 11.66 11.20
N ARG A 182 -4.35 11.14 11.96
CA ARG A 182 -4.51 9.69 12.22
C ARG A 182 -4.68 8.83 10.96
N VAL A 183 -5.27 9.37 9.90
CA VAL A 183 -5.62 8.66 8.66
C VAL A 183 -4.50 8.75 7.62
N ALA A 184 -3.85 9.90 7.51
CA ALA A 184 -2.66 10.12 6.67
C ALA A 184 -1.49 9.24 7.12
N TRP A 185 -1.36 8.93 8.42
CA TRP A 185 -0.40 7.95 8.95
C TRP A 185 -0.56 6.54 8.37
N VAL A 186 -1.78 6.13 8.01
CA VAL A 186 -2.06 4.79 7.46
C VAL A 186 -1.66 4.70 5.98
N LEU A 187 -1.67 5.82 5.25
CA LEU A 187 -1.47 5.86 3.80
C LEU A 187 -0.11 6.42 3.36
N SER A 188 0.69 6.96 4.29
CA SER A 188 2.03 7.49 4.04
C SER A 188 3.08 6.38 4.23
N PRO A 189 3.86 6.03 3.21
CA PRO A 189 3.59 4.89 2.31
C PRO A 189 4.51 3.67 2.54
N MET A 190 3.98 2.46 2.35
CA MET A 190 4.77 1.34 1.79
C MET A 190 4.76 1.47 0.26
N ALA A 191 5.68 2.29 -0.26
CA ALA A 191 5.94 2.37 -1.69
C ALA A 191 6.67 1.10 -2.12
N ILE A 192 5.94 0.11 -2.64
CA ILE A 192 6.58 -0.99 -3.38
C ILE A 192 7.05 -0.39 -4.70
N CYS A 193 8.37 -0.22 -4.81
CA CYS A 193 9.08 0.34 -5.95
C CYS A 193 8.59 -0.28 -7.27
N SER A 194 8.11 0.55 -8.20
CA SER A 194 7.68 0.16 -9.55
C SER A 194 8.77 0.35 -10.62
N THR A 195 9.98 0.79 -10.23
CA THR A 195 11.10 0.95 -11.16
C THR A 195 12.03 -0.27 -11.11
N PRO A 196 12.35 -0.90 -12.26
CA PRO A 196 13.48 -1.81 -12.32
C PRO A 196 14.74 -1.02 -12.01
N CYS A 197 15.51 -1.44 -11.01
CA CYS A 197 16.88 -0.98 -10.87
C CYS A 197 17.64 -1.42 -12.12
N ALA A 198 17.93 -0.47 -13.01
CA ALA A 198 18.93 -0.62 -14.03
C ALA A 198 20.29 -0.35 -13.39
N ALA A 199 21.10 -1.40 -13.24
CA ALA A 199 22.55 -1.36 -13.24
C ALA A 199 23.06 -2.77 -13.57
#